data_AF-A0A973LXZ0-F1
#
_entry.id   AF-A0A973LXZ0-F1
#
_cell.length_a   1.000
_cell.length_b   1.000
_cell.length_c   1.000
_cell.angle_alpha   90.00
_cell.angle_beta   90.00
_cell.angle_gamma   90.00
#
_symmetry.space_group_name_H-M   'P 1'
#
loop_
_entity.id
_entity.type
_entity.pdbx_description
1 polymer ?
#
loop_
_entity_poly.entity_id
_entity_poly.type
_entity_poly.pdbx_seq_one_letter_code
_entity_poly.pdbx_strand_id
1 'polypeptide(L)'
;PDRGADHLAEYSTIAGNTIAYGATGGELYLRGRTGERFCVRNSGALVVSEGVGDHGCEYMTGGRAVVLGETGRNFAAGMSGGIAYVIDLNVDNMNVGNVSAVEALDDTDKQWLHDVVRRHQEETGSTVAEKLLAEWDTAVDRFSKIIPSTYKAVLAAKDAAEQAGLSESEITEKMMEAAING
;
A
#
# COMPACT_ATOMS: atom_id res chain seq x y z
N PRO A 1 -20.55 -3.51 5.01
CA PRO A 1 -21.67 -4.17 5.73
C PRO A 1 -22.94 -3.33 5.61
N ASP A 2 -24.12 -3.94 5.77
CA ASP A 2 -25.38 -3.19 5.88
C ASP A 2 -25.30 -2.19 7.05
N ARG A 3 -25.95 -1.02 6.95
CA ARG A 3 -25.93 -0.01 8.03
C ARG A 3 -26.58 -0.51 9.32
N GLY A 4 -27.47 -1.51 9.23
CA GLY A 4 -28.07 -2.22 10.35
C GLY A 4 -27.35 -3.50 10.75
N ALA A 5 -26.12 -3.74 10.29
CA ALA A 5 -25.34 -4.89 10.73
C ALA A 5 -24.86 -4.71 12.18
N ASP A 6 -25.10 -5.72 13.02
CA ASP A 6 -24.73 -5.71 14.45
C ASP A 6 -23.25 -6.05 14.72
N HIS A 7 -22.43 -6.19 13.67
CA HIS A 7 -21.01 -6.50 13.76
C HIS A 7 -20.14 -5.36 13.23
N LEU A 8 -19.01 -5.15 13.89
CA LEU A 8 -17.98 -4.19 13.45
C LEU A 8 -17.36 -4.66 12.13
N ALA A 9 -17.29 -3.74 11.16
CA ALA A 9 -16.87 -4.03 9.80
C ALA A 9 -15.39 -4.45 9.75
N GLU A 10 -14.57 -3.83 10.58
CA GLU A 10 -13.13 -4.05 10.70
C GLU A 10 -12.76 -5.47 11.18
N TYR A 11 -13.68 -6.17 11.82
CA TYR A 11 -13.49 -7.57 12.23
C TYR A 11 -14.18 -8.57 11.31
N SER A 12 -14.81 -8.09 10.24
CA SER A 12 -15.62 -8.90 9.34
C SER A 12 -14.99 -9.01 7.96
N THR A 13 -14.96 -10.21 7.40
CA THR A 13 -14.50 -10.42 6.02
C THR A 13 -15.55 -9.85 5.06
N ILE A 14 -15.20 -8.79 4.34
CA ILE A 14 -16.08 -8.09 3.40
C ILE A 14 -15.86 -8.54 1.95
N ALA A 15 -14.66 -9.01 1.63
CA ALA A 15 -14.30 -9.50 0.31
C ALA A 15 -13.43 -10.75 0.40
N GLY A 16 -13.47 -11.58 -0.64
CA GLY A 16 -12.75 -12.85 -0.71
C GLY A 16 -11.26 -12.70 -0.99
N ASN A 17 -10.71 -13.68 -1.70
CA ASN A 17 -9.28 -13.75 -2.04
C ASN A 17 -8.97 -13.04 -3.35
N THR A 18 -7.68 -12.82 -3.62
CA THR A 18 -7.17 -12.43 -4.96
C THR A 18 -7.72 -11.07 -5.43
N ILE A 19 -7.95 -10.17 -4.47
CA ILE A 19 -8.45 -8.82 -4.74
C ILE A 19 -7.43 -8.02 -5.55
N ALA A 20 -7.90 -7.29 -6.57
CA ALA A 20 -7.09 -6.47 -7.47
C ALA A 20 -5.97 -7.23 -8.19
N TYR A 21 -6.21 -8.50 -8.53
CA TYR A 21 -5.23 -9.31 -9.26
C TYR A 21 -4.85 -8.70 -10.61
N GLY A 22 -3.57 -8.35 -10.76
CA GLY A 22 -3.05 -7.82 -12.01
C GLY A 22 -3.58 -6.44 -12.38
N ALA A 23 -4.20 -5.73 -11.42
CA ALA A 23 -4.80 -4.44 -11.70
C ALA A 23 -3.75 -3.41 -12.17
N THR A 24 -4.08 -2.65 -13.21
CA THR A 24 -3.16 -1.67 -13.83
C THR A 24 -3.53 -0.23 -13.54
N GLY A 25 -4.65 0.00 -12.84
CA GLY A 25 -5.17 1.31 -12.51
C GLY A 25 -6.54 1.22 -11.83
N GLY A 26 -7.05 2.37 -11.43
CA GLY A 26 -8.32 2.48 -10.69
C GLY A 26 -8.12 2.48 -9.17
N GLU A 27 -9.24 2.67 -8.47
CA GLU A 27 -9.27 2.75 -7.01
C GLU A 27 -10.31 1.77 -6.46
N LEU A 28 -10.00 1.12 -5.33
CA LEU A 28 -10.89 0.20 -4.64
C LEU A 28 -10.82 0.43 -3.12
N TYR A 29 -11.97 0.65 -2.50
CA TYR A 29 -12.11 0.94 -1.07
C TYR A 29 -12.98 -0.13 -0.40
N LEU A 30 -12.40 -0.88 0.54
CA LEU A 30 -13.05 -2.03 1.20
C LEU A 30 -13.16 -1.79 2.70
N ARG A 31 -14.39 -1.54 3.19
CA ARG A 31 -14.69 -1.38 4.62
C ARG A 31 -14.86 -2.74 5.29
N GLY A 32 -13.73 -3.36 5.58
CA GLY A 32 -13.59 -4.63 6.29
C GLY A 32 -12.36 -5.40 5.84
N ARG A 33 -12.22 -6.63 6.32
CA ARG A 33 -11.07 -7.50 5.99
C ARG A 33 -11.26 -8.17 4.64
N THR A 34 -10.16 -8.38 3.92
CA THR A 34 -10.14 -9.29 2.76
C THR A 34 -9.55 -10.64 3.14
N GLY A 35 -9.77 -11.64 2.28
CA GLY A 35 -9.07 -12.91 2.34
C GLY A 35 -7.61 -12.81 1.89
N GLU A 36 -7.07 -13.95 1.44
CA GLU A 36 -5.67 -14.11 1.03
C GLU A 36 -5.37 -13.42 -0.32
N ARG A 37 -4.08 -13.17 -0.60
CA ARG A 37 -3.59 -12.64 -1.88
C ARG A 37 -4.23 -11.31 -2.29
N PHE A 38 -4.48 -10.46 -1.30
CA PHE A 38 -4.83 -9.07 -1.53
C PHE A 38 -3.75 -8.38 -2.38
N CYS A 39 -4.12 -7.68 -3.45
CA CYS A 39 -3.21 -6.97 -4.36
C CYS A 39 -2.11 -7.85 -4.98
N VAL A 40 -2.36 -9.15 -5.17
CA VAL A 40 -1.42 -10.01 -5.89
C VAL A 40 -1.19 -9.46 -7.30
N ARG A 41 0.07 -9.25 -7.68
CA ARG A 41 0.45 -8.66 -8.99
C ARG A 41 -0.19 -7.31 -9.31
N ASN A 42 -0.63 -6.55 -8.31
CA ASN A 42 -1.06 -5.17 -8.55
C ASN A 42 0.09 -4.39 -9.21
N SER A 43 -0.24 -3.68 -10.29
CA SER A 43 0.70 -2.97 -11.15
C SER A 43 0.35 -1.49 -11.31
N GLY A 44 -0.74 -1.01 -10.71
CA GLY A 44 -1.12 0.40 -10.85
C GLY A 44 -2.38 0.86 -10.11
N ALA A 45 -3.15 -0.04 -9.50
CA ALA A 45 -4.33 0.35 -8.73
C ALA A 45 -3.98 0.86 -7.33
N LEU A 46 -4.83 1.75 -6.81
CA LEU A 46 -4.91 2.08 -5.39
C LEU A 46 -5.95 1.19 -4.73
N VAL A 47 -5.57 0.48 -3.67
CA VAL A 47 -6.52 -0.38 -2.94
C VAL A 47 -6.39 -0.15 -1.43
N VAL A 48 -7.52 0.11 -0.77
CA VAL A 48 -7.62 0.29 0.68
C VAL A 48 -8.48 -0.81 1.29
N SER A 49 -8.00 -1.43 2.37
CA SER A 49 -8.71 -2.44 3.16
C SER A 49 -8.48 -2.24 4.66
N GLU A 50 -9.39 -2.72 5.51
CA GLU A 50 -9.27 -2.67 6.99
C GLU A 50 -8.59 -3.93 7.58
N GLY A 51 -8.03 -4.76 6.71
CA GLY A 51 -7.21 -5.91 7.06
C GLY A 51 -7.10 -6.88 5.90
N VAL A 52 -6.07 -7.72 5.90
CA VAL A 52 -5.81 -8.66 4.80
C VAL A 52 -5.35 -10.01 5.33
N GLY A 53 -5.65 -11.07 4.60
CA GLY A 53 -5.14 -12.41 4.88
C GLY A 53 -3.68 -12.60 4.45
N ASP A 54 -3.26 -13.87 4.38
CA ASP A 54 -1.89 -14.25 4.00
C ASP A 54 -1.56 -13.84 2.55
N HIS A 55 -0.28 -13.65 2.26
CA HIS A 55 0.24 -13.32 0.92
C HIS A 55 -0.26 -11.99 0.35
N GLY A 56 -0.58 -11.02 1.20
CA GLY A 56 -0.90 -9.66 0.75
C GLY A 56 0.28 -9.03 -0.02
N CYS A 57 -0.03 -8.31 -1.10
CA CYS A 57 0.90 -7.64 -2.02
C CYS A 57 1.92 -8.58 -2.69
N GLU A 58 1.63 -9.89 -2.76
CA GLU A 58 2.53 -10.85 -3.41
C GLU A 58 2.75 -10.48 -4.89
N TYR A 59 4.00 -10.44 -5.33
CA TYR A 59 4.40 -10.06 -6.70
C TYR A 59 3.87 -8.70 -7.19
N MET A 60 3.53 -7.78 -6.27
CA MET A 60 3.14 -6.42 -6.64
C MET A 60 4.31 -5.70 -7.32
N THR A 61 4.04 -5.06 -8.45
CA THR A 61 5.02 -4.40 -9.33
C THR A 61 4.73 -2.90 -9.51
N GLY A 62 3.60 -2.41 -9.00
CA GLY A 62 3.20 -1.01 -9.10
C GLY A 62 1.88 -0.75 -8.37
N GLY A 63 1.45 0.51 -8.36
CA GLY A 63 0.26 0.94 -7.64
C GLY A 63 0.51 1.14 -6.14
N ARG A 64 -0.58 1.27 -5.38
CA ARG A 64 -0.52 1.51 -3.93
C ARG A 64 -1.52 0.66 -3.17
N ALA A 65 -1.08 0.11 -2.04
CA ALA A 65 -1.92 -0.66 -1.12
C ALA A 65 -1.95 0.04 0.25
N VAL A 66 -3.12 0.19 0.85
CA VAL A 66 -3.27 0.72 2.21
C VAL A 66 -4.06 -0.28 3.05
N VAL A 67 -3.46 -0.72 4.16
CA VAL A 67 -4.07 -1.67 5.10
C VAL A 67 -4.24 -0.99 6.46
N LEU A 68 -5.49 -0.72 6.82
CA LEU A 68 -5.90 -0.05 8.06
C LEU A 68 -6.13 -1.04 9.21
N GLY A 69 -5.44 -2.18 9.18
CA GLY A 69 -5.53 -3.23 10.20
C GLY A 69 -4.50 -4.33 9.98
N GLU A 70 -4.78 -5.51 10.53
CA GLU A 70 -3.83 -6.63 10.53
C GLU A 70 -3.55 -7.18 9.12
N THR A 71 -2.32 -7.66 8.94
CA THR A 71 -1.89 -8.46 7.79
C THR A 71 -1.73 -9.93 8.18
N GLY A 72 -1.98 -10.83 7.24
CA GLY A 72 -1.57 -12.24 7.34
C GLY A 72 -0.08 -12.43 7.01
N ARG A 73 0.36 -13.69 7.08
CA ARG A 73 1.76 -14.09 6.90
C ARG A 73 2.24 -13.87 5.47
N ASN A 74 3.56 -13.84 5.32
CA ASN A 74 4.25 -13.77 4.03
C ASN A 74 3.85 -12.53 3.20
N PHE A 75 3.53 -11.42 3.87
CA PHE A 75 3.18 -10.16 3.23
C PHE A 75 4.35 -9.62 2.41
N ALA A 76 4.04 -9.01 1.27
CA ALA A 76 4.97 -8.47 0.28
C ALA A 76 5.97 -9.48 -0.30
N ALA A 77 5.68 -10.79 -0.29
CA ALA A 77 6.55 -11.78 -0.93
C ALA A 77 6.69 -11.50 -2.44
N GLY A 78 7.94 -11.37 -2.91
CA GLY A 78 8.22 -11.07 -4.33
C GLY A 78 7.71 -9.70 -4.81
N MET A 79 7.26 -8.82 -3.92
CA MET A 79 6.93 -7.43 -4.25
C MET A 79 8.19 -6.74 -4.75
N SER A 80 8.16 -6.24 -5.99
CA SER A 80 9.29 -5.60 -6.67
C SER A 80 8.99 -4.18 -7.12
N GLY A 81 7.75 -3.70 -6.96
CA GLY A 81 7.39 -2.32 -7.20
C GLY A 81 6.06 -1.91 -6.57
N GLY A 82 5.78 -0.61 -6.58
CA GLY A 82 4.67 -0.01 -5.87
C GLY A 82 5.00 0.28 -4.40
N ILE A 83 3.99 0.75 -3.64
CA ILE A 83 4.14 1.13 -2.23
C ILE A 83 2.97 0.56 -1.43
N ALA A 84 3.25 -0.10 -0.31
CA ALA A 84 2.23 -0.51 0.65
C ALA A 84 2.37 0.29 1.95
N TYR A 85 1.24 0.71 2.52
CA TYR A 85 1.14 1.35 3.82
C TYR A 85 0.33 0.46 4.75
N VAL A 86 0.89 0.13 5.92
CA VAL A 86 0.25 -0.79 6.88
C VAL A 86 0.31 -0.16 8.27
N ILE A 87 -0.83 -0.01 8.92
CA ILE A 87 -0.88 0.43 10.32
C ILE A 87 -0.46 -0.73 11.25
N ASP A 88 0.32 -0.41 12.29
CA ASP A 88 0.78 -1.37 13.31
C ASP A 88 1.37 -2.65 12.70
N LEU A 89 2.21 -2.49 11.67
CA LEU A 89 2.78 -3.62 10.93
C LEU A 89 3.49 -4.61 11.86
N ASN A 90 3.03 -5.86 11.86
CA ASN A 90 3.76 -6.97 12.45
C ASN A 90 4.84 -7.47 11.48
N VAL A 91 6.11 -7.22 11.82
CA VAL A 91 7.27 -7.63 11.01
C VAL A 91 7.38 -9.15 10.88
N ASP A 92 6.89 -9.94 11.84
CA ASP A 92 6.92 -11.41 11.77
C ASP A 92 6.00 -11.96 10.66
N ASN A 93 5.03 -11.16 10.22
CA ASN A 93 4.14 -11.50 9.10
C ASN A 93 4.73 -11.11 7.74
N MET A 94 5.86 -10.41 7.69
CA MET A 94 6.51 -10.03 6.43
C MET A 94 7.29 -11.19 5.82
N ASN A 95 7.35 -11.23 4.49
CA ASN A 95 8.30 -12.08 3.81
C ASN A 95 9.73 -11.60 4.07
N VAL A 96 10.62 -12.53 4.42
CA VAL A 96 12.03 -12.26 4.75
C VAL A 96 12.78 -11.44 3.69
N GLY A 97 12.42 -11.58 2.41
CA GLY A 97 13.05 -10.86 1.31
C GLY A 97 12.72 -9.37 1.24
N ASN A 98 11.66 -8.91 1.94
CA ASN A 98 11.21 -7.52 1.92
C ASN A 98 11.12 -6.89 3.32
N VAL A 99 11.66 -7.53 4.36
CA VAL A 99 11.74 -6.93 5.71
C VAL A 99 12.59 -5.65 5.70
N SER A 100 13.69 -5.63 4.94
CA SER A 100 14.55 -4.44 4.81
C SER A 100 13.94 -3.32 3.95
N ALA A 101 12.79 -3.55 3.32
CA ALA A 101 12.06 -2.57 2.52
C ALA A 101 11.07 -1.73 3.36
N VAL A 102 11.03 -1.97 4.68
CA VAL A 102 10.17 -1.25 5.62
C VAL A 102 10.85 0.05 6.07
N GLU A 103 10.16 1.17 5.94
CA GLU A 103 10.61 2.49 6.38
C GLU A 103 9.49 3.29 7.06
N ALA A 104 9.88 4.32 7.81
CA ALA A 104 8.96 5.31 8.35
C ALA A 104 8.46 6.24 7.24
N LEU A 105 7.25 6.79 7.41
CA LEU A 105 6.67 7.75 6.47
C LEU A 105 7.40 9.10 6.53
N ASP A 106 7.63 9.70 5.37
CA ASP A 106 8.01 11.12 5.25
C ASP A 106 6.77 12.03 5.20
N ASP A 107 6.94 13.36 5.24
CA ASP A 107 5.83 14.30 5.25
C ASP A 107 4.95 14.23 3.98
N THR A 108 5.53 13.84 2.84
CA THR A 108 4.78 13.65 1.60
C THR A 108 3.89 12.41 1.70
N ASP A 109 4.44 11.32 2.23
CA ASP A 109 3.70 10.10 2.51
C ASP A 109 2.55 10.36 3.50
N LYS A 110 2.83 11.11 4.58
CA LYS A 110 1.83 11.46 5.62
C LYS A 110 0.66 12.26 5.01
N GLN A 111 0.95 13.29 4.22
CA GLN A 111 -0.08 14.09 3.57
C GLN A 111 -0.89 13.24 2.57
N TRP A 112 -0.22 12.45 1.73
CA TRP A 112 -0.90 11.61 0.74
C TRP A 112 -1.79 10.55 1.41
N LEU A 113 -1.29 9.91 2.47
CA LEU A 113 -2.03 8.87 3.19
C LEU A 113 -3.25 9.46 3.89
N HIS A 114 -3.14 10.67 4.46
CA HIS A 114 -4.28 11.37 5.04
C HIS A 114 -5.42 11.51 4.03
N ASP A 115 -5.11 11.96 2.81
CA ASP A 115 -6.11 12.14 1.76
C ASP A 115 -6.76 10.83 1.30
N VAL A 116 -5.98 9.74 1.26
CA VAL A 116 -6.51 8.41 0.93
C VAL A 116 -7.39 7.84 2.04
N VAL A 117 -7.00 8.00 3.31
CA VAL A 117 -7.81 7.56 4.45
C VAL A 117 -9.11 8.38 4.53
N ARG A 118 -9.03 9.70 4.28
CA ARG A 118 -10.21 10.57 4.14
C ARG A 118 -11.14 10.08 3.03
N ARG A 119 -10.62 9.79 1.85
CA ARG A 119 -11.44 9.27 0.74
C ARG A 119 -12.05 7.92 1.09
N HIS A 120 -11.31 7.04 1.77
CA HIS A 120 -11.85 5.77 2.25
C HIS A 120 -13.03 5.98 3.23
N GLN A 121 -12.93 6.95 4.13
CA GLN A 121 -14.02 7.34 5.03
C GLN A 121 -15.23 7.85 4.24
N GLU A 122 -15.02 8.75 3.28
CA GLU A 122 -16.09 9.36 2.48
C GLU A 122 -16.85 8.33 1.64
N GLU A 123 -16.11 7.41 0.98
CA GLU A 123 -16.70 6.42 0.07
C GLU A 123 -17.40 5.26 0.82
N THR A 124 -16.99 4.97 2.06
CA THR A 124 -17.43 3.74 2.74
C THR A 124 -18.12 3.95 4.09
N GLY A 125 -18.02 5.15 4.66
CA GLY A 125 -18.43 5.42 6.04
C GLY A 125 -17.62 4.61 7.06
N SER A 126 -16.33 4.39 6.79
CA SER A 126 -15.45 3.62 7.67
C SER A 126 -15.25 4.34 9.02
N THR A 127 -15.65 3.64 10.08
CA THR A 127 -15.41 4.06 11.48
C THR A 127 -13.95 3.90 11.89
N VAL A 128 -13.18 3.04 11.21
CA VAL A 128 -11.73 2.94 11.40
C VAL A 128 -11.05 4.19 10.86
N ALA A 129 -11.34 4.55 9.61
CA ALA A 129 -10.81 5.75 8.98
C ALA A 129 -11.22 7.02 9.73
N GLU A 130 -12.48 7.12 10.16
CA GLU A 130 -12.96 8.24 10.98
C GLU A 130 -12.12 8.42 12.26
N LYS A 131 -11.87 7.33 13.01
CA LYS A 131 -11.04 7.38 14.22
C LYS A 131 -9.60 7.77 13.93
N LEU A 132 -9.00 7.24 12.86
CA LEU A 132 -7.63 7.59 12.45
C LEU A 132 -7.52 9.07 12.10
N LEU A 133 -8.50 9.62 11.38
CA LEU A 133 -8.52 11.02 10.97
C LEU A 133 -8.73 11.97 12.16
N ALA A 134 -9.52 11.55 13.16
CA ALA A 134 -9.77 12.35 14.37
C ALA A 134 -8.49 12.60 15.19
N GLU A 135 -7.53 11.68 15.15
CA GLU A 135 -6.27 11.75 15.91
C GLU A 135 -5.04 11.65 14.99
N TRP A 136 -5.15 12.19 13.77
CA TRP A 136 -4.23 11.94 12.66
C TRP A 136 -2.75 12.15 13.00
N ASP A 137 -2.43 13.26 13.68
CA ASP A 137 -1.05 13.62 14.04
C ASP A 137 -0.32 12.52 14.81
N THR A 138 -1.06 11.71 15.58
CA THR A 138 -0.51 10.55 16.30
C THR A 138 -0.73 9.24 15.57
N ALA A 139 -1.87 9.09 14.89
CA ALA A 139 -2.23 7.87 14.19
C ALA A 139 -1.29 7.58 13.02
N VAL A 140 -0.82 8.62 12.32
CA VAL A 140 0.04 8.48 11.14
C VAL A 140 1.40 7.87 11.48
N ASP A 141 1.92 8.11 12.69
CA ASP A 141 3.22 7.59 13.14
C ASP A 141 3.18 6.07 13.43
N ARG A 142 1.99 5.46 13.45
CA ARG A 142 1.79 4.00 13.56
C ARG A 142 1.89 3.28 12.22
N PHE A 143 1.93 4.01 11.12
CA PHE A 143 2.07 3.41 9.80
C PHE A 143 3.52 3.06 9.49
N SER A 144 3.67 1.92 8.82
CA SER A 144 4.90 1.54 8.13
C SER A 144 4.69 1.65 6.63
N LYS A 145 5.69 2.17 5.93
CA LYS A 145 5.77 2.15 4.47
C LYS A 145 6.64 0.98 4.04
N ILE A 146 6.16 0.22 3.05
CA ILE A 146 6.91 -0.86 2.42
C ILE A 146 7.15 -0.45 0.96
N ILE A 147 8.41 -0.25 0.62
CA ILE A 147 8.83 0.13 -0.73
C ILE A 147 10.09 -0.67 -1.12
N PRO A 148 10.04 -1.54 -2.14
CA PRO A 148 11.21 -2.31 -2.56
C PRO A 148 12.40 -1.41 -2.92
N SER A 149 13.60 -1.76 -2.46
CA SER A 149 14.80 -0.91 -2.60
C SER A 149 15.11 -0.54 -4.05
N THR A 150 15.08 -1.52 -4.97
CA THR A 150 15.29 -1.28 -6.39
C THR A 150 14.23 -0.33 -6.96
N TYR A 151 12.96 -0.50 -6.57
CA TYR A 151 11.89 0.40 -7.00
C TYR A 151 12.10 1.83 -6.49
N LYS A 152 12.50 1.99 -5.22
CA LYS A 152 12.86 3.28 -4.64
C LYS A 152 14.00 3.95 -5.40
N ALA A 153 15.04 3.20 -5.75
CA ALA A 153 16.16 3.70 -6.54
C ALA A 153 15.73 4.17 -7.95
N VAL A 154 14.85 3.40 -8.61
CA VAL A 154 14.27 3.76 -9.91
C VAL A 154 13.45 5.04 -9.83
N LEU A 155 12.63 5.22 -8.79
CA LEU A 155 11.87 6.45 -8.58
C LEU A 155 12.79 7.66 -8.35
N ALA A 156 13.81 7.51 -7.49
CA ALA A 156 14.77 8.59 -7.24
C ALA A 156 15.55 9.00 -8.51
N ALA A 157 15.94 8.02 -9.32
CA ALA A 157 16.61 8.28 -10.60
C ALA A 157 15.70 9.01 -11.59
N LYS A 158 14.42 8.63 -11.65
CA LYS A 158 13.41 9.31 -12.46
C LYS A 158 13.23 10.76 -12.01
N ASP A 159 13.00 10.99 -10.72
CA ASP A 159 12.76 12.34 -10.18
C ASP A 159 13.96 13.27 -10.40
N ALA A 160 15.19 12.76 -10.20
CA ALA A 160 16.41 13.52 -10.45
C ALA A 160 16.58 13.88 -11.94
N ALA A 161 16.25 12.94 -12.85
CA ALA A 161 16.31 13.16 -14.29
C ALA A 161 15.27 14.18 -14.78
N GLU A 162 14.05 14.15 -14.23
CA GLU A 162 13.00 15.13 -14.53
C GLU A 162 13.39 16.54 -14.05
N GLN A 163 13.95 16.65 -12.83
CA GLN A 163 14.44 17.93 -12.30
C GLN A 163 15.61 18.51 -13.12
N ALA A 164 16.43 17.64 -13.72
CA ALA A 164 17.49 18.05 -14.62
C ALA A 164 16.99 18.44 -16.03
N GLY A 165 15.70 18.29 -16.32
CA GLY A 165 15.10 18.64 -17.60
C GLY A 165 15.50 17.70 -18.75
N LEU A 166 15.82 16.44 -18.44
CA LEU A 166 16.21 15.44 -19.43
C LEU A 166 15.02 15.01 -20.31
N SER A 167 15.31 14.50 -21.50
CA SER A 167 14.32 13.92 -22.40
C SER A 167 13.76 12.59 -21.88
N GLU A 168 12.61 12.14 -22.38
CA GLU A 168 11.99 10.87 -21.98
C GLU A 168 12.93 9.65 -22.19
N SER A 169 13.73 9.66 -23.26
CA SER A 169 14.70 8.59 -23.51
C SER A 169 15.82 8.57 -22.48
N GLU A 170 16.32 9.74 -22.08
CA GLU A 170 17.38 9.87 -21.08
C GLU A 170 16.86 9.52 -19.68
N ILE A 171 15.62 9.92 -19.35
CA ILE A 171 14.95 9.50 -18.11
C ILE A 171 14.83 7.98 -18.07
N THR A 172 14.41 7.35 -19.18
CA THR A 172 14.28 5.89 -19.26
C THR A 172 15.62 5.19 -19.09
N GLU A 173 16.68 5.71 -19.69
CA GLU A 173 18.05 5.19 -19.52
C GLU A 173 18.49 5.26 -18.05
N LYS A 174 18.30 6.41 -17.39
CA LYS A 174 18.62 6.59 -15.96
C LYS A 174 17.83 5.63 -15.06
N MET A 175 16.56 5.42 -15.36
CA MET A 175 15.74 4.44 -14.64
C MET A 175 16.24 3.01 -14.83
N MET A 176 16.63 2.62 -16.04
CA MET A 176 17.19 1.28 -16.29
C MET A 176 18.54 1.07 -15.61
N GLU A 177 19.41 2.09 -15.61
CA GLU A 177 20.67 2.05 -14.86
C GLU A 177 20.41 1.82 -13.36
N ALA A 178 19.42 2.49 -12.78
CA ALA A 178 19.05 2.29 -11.38
C ALA A 178 18.47 0.90 -11.11
N ALA A 179 17.66 0.35 -12.03
CA ALA A 179 17.10 -0.99 -11.90
C ALA A 179 18.14 -2.11 -11.94
N ILE A 180 19.28 -1.90 -12.63
CA ILE A 180 20.38 -2.87 -12.72
C ILE A 180 21.28 -2.80 -11.47
N ASN A 181 21.44 -1.61 -10.90
CA ASN A 181 22.46 -1.35 -9.86
C ASN A 181 21.91 -1.28 -8.42
N GLY A 182 20.59 -1.20 -8.24
CA GLY A 182 19.92 -1.07 -6.93
C GLY A 182 19.32 -2.36 -6.42
#